data_AF-A0A4Z0QKW2-F1
#
_entry.id   AF-A0A4Z0QKW2-F1
#
_cell.length_a   1.000
_cell.length_b   1.000
_cell.length_c   1.000
_cell.angle_alpha   90.00
_cell.angle_beta   90.00
_cell.angle_gamma   90.00
#
_symmetry.space_group_name_H-M   'P 1'
#
loop_
_entity.id
_entity.type
_entity.pdbx_description
1 polymer ?
#
loop_
_entity_poly.entity_id
_entity_poly.type
_entity_poly.pdbx_seq_one_letter_code
_entity_poly.pdbx_strand_id
1 'polypeptide(L)' 'MFLAQEIIRKKRDGHAVSDEEIRFFINGIRDNTIS' A
#
# COMPACT_ATOMS: atom_id res chain seq x y z
N MET A 1 7.57 3.38 8.17
CA MET A 1 7.21 4.31 7.08
C MET A 1 7.03 3.45 5.83
N PHE A 2 5.86 3.47 5.20
CA PHE A 2 5.55 2.61 4.05
C PHE A 2 5.68 3.39 2.74
N LEU A 3 6.13 2.73 1.67
CA LEU A 3 6.08 3.27 0.32
C LEU A 3 4.98 2.55 -0.47
N ALA A 4 4.08 3.31 -1.11
CA ALA A 4 2.98 2.75 -1.90
C ALA A 4 3.49 1.77 -2.99
N GLN A 5 4.62 2.12 -3.63
CA GLN A 5 5.24 1.29 -4.66
C GLN A 5 5.76 -0.06 -4.13
N GLU A 6 6.21 -0.13 -2.87
CA GLU A 6 6.67 -1.39 -2.28
C GLU A 6 5.50 -2.33 -1.98
N ILE A 7 4.35 -1.78 -1.56
CA ILE A 7 3.12 -2.55 -1.36
C ILE A 7 2.63 -3.12 -2.70
N ILE A 8 2.66 -2.31 -3.76
CA ILE A 8 2.33 -2.75 -5.13
C ILE A 8 3.28 -3.87 -5.58
N ARG A 9 4.59 -3.68 -5.41
CA ARG A 9 5.61 -4.69 -5.75
C ARG A 9 5.38 -6.00 -4.99
N LYS A 10 5.17 -5.92 -3.67
CA LYS A 10 4.91 -7.08 -2.80
C LYS A 10 3.72 -7.89 -3.28
N LYS A 11 2.59 -7.22 -3.57
CA LYS A 11 1.39 -7.89 -4.08
C LYS A 11 1.58 -8.45 -5.49
N ARG A 12 2.26 -7.72 -6.37
CA ARG A 12 2.61 -8.17 -7.73
C ARG A 12 3.45 -9.44 -7.70
N ASP A 13 4.39 -9.52 -6.77
CA ASP A 13 5.27 -10.68 -6.60
C ASP A 13 4.57 -11.84 -5.84
N GLY A 14 3.25 -11.74 -5.61
CA GLY A 14 2.41 -12.81 -5.07
C GLY A 14 2.33 -12.87 -3.54
N HIS A 15 2.94 -11.93 -2.81
CA HIS A 15 2.93 -11.93 -1.36
C HIS A 15 1.63 -11.34 -0.79
N ALA A 16 1.25 -11.80 0.40
CA ALA A 16 0.14 -11.22 1.14
C ALA A 16 0.51 -9.82 1.64
N VAL A 17 -0.44 -8.89 1.54
CA VAL A 17 -0.34 -7.53 2.09
C VAL A 17 -0.99 -7.54 3.47
N SER A 18 -0.34 -6.94 4.46
CA SER A 18 -0.86 -6.89 5.84
C SER A 18 -1.99 -5.87 5.99
N ASP A 19 -2.74 -5.97 7.07
CA ASP A 19 -3.85 -5.05 7.35
C ASP A 19 -3.36 -3.59 7.50
N GLU A 20 -2.17 -3.40 8.07
CA GLU A 20 -1.53 -2.07 8.20
C GLU A 20 -1.15 -1.48 6.84
N GLU A 21 -0.60 -2.30 5.93
CA GLU A 21 -0.24 -1.88 4.57
C GLU A 21 -1.50 -1.50 3.78
N ILE A 22 -2.60 -2.26 3.93
CA ILE A 22 -3.90 -1.95 3.33
C ILE A 22 -4.42 -0.61 3.86
N ARG A 23 -4.45 -0.42 5.19
CA ARG A 23 -4.91 0.84 5.80
C ARG A 23 -4.09 2.04 5.35
N PHE A 24 -2.77 1.89 5.27
CA PHE A 24 -1.89 2.92 4.73
C PHE A 24 -2.26 3.28 3.29
N PHE A 25 -2.43 2.27 2.42
CA PHE A 25 -2.73 2.49 1.01
C PHE A 25 -4.10 3.16 0.80
N ILE A 26 -5.14 2.69 1.50
CA ILE A 26 -6.50 3.24 1.39
C ILE A 26 -6.59 4.67 1.95
N ASN A 27 -6.02 4.92 3.12
CA ASN A 27 -5.98 6.29 3.67
C ASN A 27 -5.15 7.21 2.77
N GLY A 28 -4.08 6.70 2.18
CA GLY A 28 -3.25 7.47 1.23
C GLY A 28 -4.01 7.90 -0.02
N ILE A 29 -4.89 7.04 -0.56
CA ILE A 29 -5.80 7.40 -1.67
C ILE A 29 -6.84 8.43 -1.20
N ARG A 30 -7.50 8.19 -0.05
CA ARG A 30 -8.50 9.12 0.52
C ARG A 30 -7.93 10.53 0.68
N ASP A 31 -6.70 10.62 1.17
CA ASP A 31 -6.04 11.89 1.51
C ASP A 31 -5.28 12.49 0.30
N ASN A 32 -5.40 11.90 -0.90
CA ASN A 32 -4.70 12.30 -2.14
C ASN A 32 -3.17 12.35 -2.01
N THR A 33 -2.59 11.50 -1.17
CA THR A 33 -1.14 11.39 -0.97
C THR A 33 -0.50 10.24 -1.77
N ILE A 34 -1.32 9.35 -2.33
CA ILE A 34 -0.92 8.27 -3.25
C ILE A 34 -1.65 8.49 -4.58
N SER A 35 -0.89 8.54 -5.69
CA SER A 35 -1.37 8.70 -7.07
C SER A 35 -1.25 7.40 -7.88
#